data_AF-A0A8C6EUN3-F1
#
_entry.id   AF-A0A8C6EUN3-F1
#
_cell.length_a   1.000
_cell.length_b   1.000
_cell.length_c   1.000
_cell.angle_alpha   90.00
_cell.angle_beta   90.00
_cell.angle_gamma   90.00
#
_symmetry.space_group_name_H-M   'P 1'
#
loop_
_entity.id
_entity.type
_entity.pdbx_description
1 polymer ?
#
loop_
_entity_poly.entity_id
_entity_poly.type
_entity_poly.pdbx_seq_one_letter_code
_entity_poly.pdbx_strand_id
1 'polypeptide(L)'
;MTSFFAQEVRLSKRHEEIVSQRLILLQQMQNKFGNQNTEKGSQLQAAETAFKRNLSLLKDIEAAEKSLQTRIHPDPRPEVVSLETRYWASVEEYIPKWEQFLLGRAPYPIGVENQNKAENTLQNETQQ
;
A
#
# COMPACT_ATOMS: atom_id res chain seq x y z
N MET A 1 44.16 -9.53 78.29
CA MET A 1 44.47 -8.77 77.06
C MET A 1 44.34 -9.59 75.78
N THR A 2 44.60 -10.91 75.80
CA THR A 2 44.58 -11.77 74.61
C THR A 2 43.19 -11.97 73.97
N SER A 3 42.09 -11.88 74.72
CA SER A 3 40.73 -12.10 74.16
C SER A 3 40.24 -10.96 73.27
N PHE A 4 40.51 -9.71 73.62
CA PHE A 4 40.15 -8.53 72.81
C PHE A 4 40.88 -8.53 71.47
N PHE A 5 42.16 -8.88 71.47
CA PHE A 5 42.95 -9.00 70.25
C PHE A 5 42.41 -10.11 69.33
N ALA A 6 42.08 -11.28 69.87
CA ALA A 6 41.49 -12.36 69.09
C ALA A 6 40.11 -11.98 68.50
N GLN A 7 39.34 -11.17 69.21
CA GLN A 7 38.06 -10.64 68.73
C GLN A 7 38.25 -9.64 67.59
N GLU A 8 39.21 -8.71 67.71
CA GLU A 8 39.54 -7.73 66.67
C GLU A 8 39.97 -8.42 65.37
N VAL A 9 40.89 -9.39 65.46
CA VAL A 9 41.34 -10.19 64.29
C VAL A 9 40.17 -10.88 63.60
N ARG A 10 39.22 -11.44 64.37
CA ARG A 10 37.99 -12.05 63.83
C ARG A 10 37.10 -11.02 63.13
N LEU A 11 36.98 -9.82 63.68
CA LEU A 11 36.15 -8.76 63.14
C LEU A 11 36.75 -8.23 61.83
N SER A 12 38.06 -7.99 61.80
CA SER A 12 38.78 -7.60 60.58
C SER A 12 38.62 -8.65 59.49
N LYS A 13 38.72 -9.95 59.82
CA LYS A 13 38.50 -11.01 58.82
C LYS A 13 37.09 -10.96 58.22
N ARG A 14 36.06 -10.78 59.06
CA ARG A 14 34.68 -10.61 58.56
C ARG A 14 34.52 -9.33 57.73
N HIS A 15 35.18 -8.25 58.11
CA HIS A 15 35.14 -7.02 57.36
C HIS A 15 35.71 -7.21 55.95
N GLU A 16 36.89 -7.83 55.84
CA GLU A 16 37.50 -8.15 54.54
C GLU A 16 36.59 -9.05 53.68
N GLU A 17 35.95 -10.05 54.29
CA GLU A 17 34.97 -10.90 53.59
C GLU A 17 33.79 -10.06 53.06
N ILE A 18 33.22 -9.17 53.87
CA ILE A 18 32.12 -8.28 53.45
C ILE A 18 32.57 -7.34 52.32
N VAL A 19 33.76 -6.75 52.42
CA VAL A 19 34.32 -5.86 51.41
C VAL A 19 34.53 -6.62 50.10
N SER A 20 35.09 -7.83 50.15
CA SER A 20 35.29 -8.67 48.97
C SER A 20 33.98 -9.04 48.28
N GLN A 21 32.95 -9.39 49.04
CA GLN A 21 31.63 -9.74 48.49
C GLN A 21 30.97 -8.52 47.83
N ARG A 22 31.07 -7.35 48.47
CA ARG A 22 30.55 -6.09 47.92
C ARG A 22 31.25 -5.72 46.63
N LEU A 23 32.57 -5.90 46.55
CA LEU A 23 33.35 -5.64 45.35
C LEU A 23 32.87 -6.50 44.17
N ILE A 24 32.71 -7.81 44.41
CA ILE A 24 32.22 -8.75 43.40
C ILE A 24 30.81 -8.37 42.92
N LEU A 25 29.90 -8.04 43.85
CA LEU A 25 28.53 -7.64 43.52
C LEU A 25 28.50 -6.38 42.65
N LEU A 26 29.30 -5.37 43.02
CA LEU A 26 29.38 -4.12 42.27
C LEU A 26 29.91 -4.35 40.85
N GLN A 27 30.94 -5.19 40.69
CA GLN A 27 31.48 -5.55 39.38
C GLN A 27 30.43 -6.30 38.53
N GLN A 28 29.69 -7.24 39.12
CA GLN A 28 28.61 -7.94 38.43
C GLN A 28 27.50 -7.00 37.98
N MET A 29 27.10 -6.06 38.84
CA MET A 29 26.10 -5.04 38.49
C MET A 29 26.60 -4.20 37.32
N GLN A 30 27.83 -3.67 37.40
CA GLN A 30 28.40 -2.84 36.33
C GLN A 30 28.48 -3.57 34.99
N ASN A 31 28.91 -4.84 35.00
CA ASN A 31 28.97 -5.66 33.80
C ASN A 31 27.57 -5.91 33.19
N LYS A 32 26.56 -6.18 34.02
CA LYS A 32 25.17 -6.36 33.56
C LYS A 32 24.62 -5.09 32.90
N PHE A 33 24.86 -3.93 33.51
CA PHE A 33 24.44 -2.64 32.94
C PHE A 33 25.16 -2.33 31.63
N GLY A 34 26.48 -2.61 31.54
CA GLY A 34 27.25 -2.45 30.31
C GLY A 34 26.68 -3.28 29.15
N ASN A 35 26.45 -4.57 29.40
CA ASN A 35 25.94 -5.50 28.39
C ASN A 35 24.52 -5.12 27.90
N GLN A 36 23.63 -4.71 28.81
CA GLN A 36 22.28 -4.26 28.45
C GLN A 36 22.30 -2.99 27.59
N ASN A 37 23.22 -2.06 27.86
CA ASN A 37 23.32 -0.84 27.07
C ASN A 37 23.84 -1.11 25.64
N THR A 38 24.82 -2.01 25.49
CA THR A 38 25.32 -2.41 24.17
C THR A 38 24.30 -3.21 23.36
N GLU A 39 23.54 -4.09 24.02
CA GLU A 39 22.48 -4.88 23.37
C GLU A 39 21.33 -3.97 22.90
N LYS A 40 20.86 -3.06 23.77
CA LYS A 40 19.83 -2.08 23.41
C LYS A 40 20.26 -1.16 22.27
N GLY A 41 21.52 -0.72 22.27
CA GLY A 41 22.08 0.08 21.17
C GLY A 41 22.07 -0.69 19.84
N SER A 42 22.52 -1.94 19.86
CA SER A 42 22.53 -2.82 18.68
C SER A 42 21.12 -3.10 18.16
N GLN A 43 20.16 -3.33 19.08
CA GLN A 43 18.75 -3.56 18.73
C GLN A 43 18.11 -2.33 18.10
N LEU A 44 18.38 -1.12 18.64
CA LEU A 44 17.87 0.13 18.08
C LEU A 44 18.42 0.36 16.67
N GLN A 45 19.72 0.13 16.45
CA GLN A 45 20.34 0.24 15.13
C GLN A 45 19.74 -0.76 14.12
N ALA A 46 19.52 -2.00 14.56
CA ALA A 46 18.88 -3.03 13.73
C ALA A 46 17.43 -2.64 13.38
N ALA A 47 16.67 -2.11 14.35
CA ALA A 47 15.32 -1.63 14.14
C ALA A 47 15.27 -0.44 13.17
N GLU A 48 16.18 0.52 13.31
CA GLU A 48 16.26 1.68 12.41
C GLU A 48 16.62 1.24 10.97
N THR A 49 17.56 0.31 10.84
CA THR A 49 17.96 -0.25 9.54
C THR A 49 16.79 -1.01 8.89
N ALA A 50 16.08 -1.84 9.66
CA ALA A 50 14.89 -2.53 9.20
C ALA A 50 13.77 -1.56 8.80
N PHE A 51 13.57 -0.49 9.57
CA PHE A 51 12.60 0.56 9.26
C PHE A 51 12.92 1.25 7.92
N LYS A 52 14.17 1.66 7.72
CA LYS A 52 14.63 2.26 6.45
C LYS A 52 14.42 1.32 5.26
N ARG A 53 14.76 0.03 5.43
CA ARG A 53 14.53 -1.00 4.41
C ARG A 53 13.04 -1.15 4.09
N ASN A 54 12.20 -1.28 5.11
CA ASN A 54 10.76 -1.46 4.94
C ASN A 54 10.12 -0.24 4.27
N LEU A 55 10.56 0.97 4.61
CA LEU A 55 10.10 2.18 3.95
C LEU A 55 10.43 2.20 2.46
N SER A 56 11.64 1.76 2.08
CA SER A 56 12.01 1.63 0.66
C SER A 56 11.14 0.60 -0.05
N LEU A 57 10.97 -0.59 0.54
CA LEU A 57 10.15 -1.65 -0.03
C LEU A 57 8.70 -1.22 -0.23
N LEU A 58 8.13 -0.47 0.71
CA LEU A 58 6.77 0.05 0.59
C LEU A 58 6.64 1.00 -0.62
N LYS A 59 7.62 1.89 -0.83
CA LYS A 59 7.63 2.79 -2.00
C LYS A 59 7.76 2.01 -3.31
N ASP A 60 8.60 0.99 -3.33
CA ASP A 60 8.79 0.15 -4.52
C ASP A 60 7.50 -0.62 -4.87
N ILE A 61 6.80 -1.13 -3.84
CA ILE A 61 5.49 -1.79 -4.00
C ILE A 61 4.45 -0.81 -4.53
N GLU A 62 4.35 0.39 -3.97
CA GLU A 62 3.42 1.42 -4.43
C GLU A 62 3.69 1.82 -5.89
N ALA A 63 4.97 1.96 -6.28
CA ALA A 63 5.35 2.25 -7.64
C ALA A 63 4.98 1.10 -8.60
N ALA A 64 5.22 -0.14 -8.20
CA ALA A 64 4.83 -1.32 -8.97
C ALA A 64 3.31 -1.42 -9.12
N GLU A 65 2.55 -1.14 -8.07
CA GLU A 65 1.09 -1.12 -8.09
C GLU A 65 0.56 -0.08 -9.11
N LYS A 66 1.05 1.16 -9.06
CA LYS A 66 0.68 2.21 -10.02
C LYS A 66 1.01 1.81 -11.46
N SER A 67 2.17 1.18 -11.67
CA SER A 67 2.55 0.67 -12.99
C SER A 67 1.66 -0.48 -13.47
N LEU A 68 1.15 -1.31 -12.57
CA LEU A 68 0.21 -2.38 -12.91
C LEU A 68 -1.19 -1.83 -13.19
N GLN A 69 -1.68 -0.89 -12.38
CA GLN A 69 -2.99 -0.26 -12.58
C GLN A 69 -3.08 0.40 -13.96
N THR A 70 -2.04 1.15 -14.36
CA THR A 70 -1.97 1.76 -15.70
C THR A 70 -1.94 0.73 -16.84
N ARG A 71 -1.45 -0.49 -16.60
CA ARG A 71 -1.45 -1.58 -17.61
C ARG A 71 -2.75 -2.36 -17.66
N ILE A 72 -3.39 -2.59 -16.51
CA ILE A 72 -4.62 -3.40 -16.38
C ILE A 72 -5.85 -2.58 -16.78
N HIS A 73 -5.86 -1.29 -16.45
CA HIS A 73 -6.88 -0.34 -16.85
C HIS A 73 -6.27 0.70 -17.79
N PRO A 74 -5.91 0.32 -19.04
CA PRO A 74 -5.52 1.30 -20.02
C PRO A 74 -6.71 2.23 -20.25
N ASP A 75 -6.47 3.54 -20.17
CA ASP A 75 -7.49 4.52 -20.51
C ASP A 75 -8.03 4.20 -21.91
N PRO A 76 -9.36 4.12 -22.08
CA PRO A 76 -9.94 3.85 -23.38
C PRO A 76 -9.46 4.91 -24.36
N ARG A 77 -9.12 4.47 -25.59
CA ARG A 77 -8.66 5.39 -26.64
C ARG A 77 -9.70 6.52 -26.83
N PRO A 78 -9.28 7.78 -27.06
CA PRO A 78 -10.20 8.91 -27.19
C PRO A 78 -11.30 8.70 -28.23
N GLU A 79 -11.00 7.96 -29.31
CA GLU A 79 -11.98 7.60 -30.33
C GLU A 79 -13.08 6.70 -29.78
N VAL A 80 -12.74 5.74 -28.91
CA VAL A 80 -13.70 4.83 -28.26
C VAL A 80 -14.59 5.62 -27.30
N VAL A 81 -14.01 6.52 -26.51
CA VAL A 81 -14.77 7.39 -25.60
C VAL A 81 -15.74 8.30 -26.38
N SER A 82 -15.26 8.87 -27.49
CA SER A 82 -16.09 9.71 -28.37
C SER A 82 -17.25 8.91 -28.98
N LEU A 83 -16.99 7.68 -29.43
CA LEU A 83 -18.01 6.78 -29.95
C LEU A 83 -19.02 6.37 -28.89
N GLU A 84 -18.56 6.00 -27.69
CA GLU A 84 -19.43 5.65 -26.56
C GLU A 84 -20.33 6.81 -26.17
N THR A 85 -19.78 8.02 -26.08
CA THR A 85 -20.55 9.24 -25.79
C THR A 85 -21.62 9.49 -26.85
N ARG A 86 -21.26 9.35 -28.13
CA ARG A 86 -22.22 9.54 -29.24
C ARG A 86 -23.28 8.45 -29.25
N TYR A 87 -22.90 7.21 -28.95
CA TYR A 87 -23.83 6.08 -28.86
C TYR A 87 -24.85 6.32 -27.76
N TRP A 88 -24.42 6.66 -26.54
CA TRP A 88 -25.34 6.92 -25.43
C TRP A 88 -26.24 8.12 -25.69
N ALA A 89 -25.71 9.20 -26.28
CA ALA A 89 -26.52 10.35 -26.70
C ALA A 89 -27.59 9.95 -27.74
N SER A 90 -27.24 9.09 -28.70
CA SER A 90 -28.20 8.53 -29.64
C SER A 90 -29.22 7.65 -28.92
N VAL A 91 -28.81 6.78 -28.00
CA VAL A 91 -29.74 5.94 -27.23
C VAL A 91 -30.75 6.81 -26.48
N GLU A 92 -30.31 7.86 -25.78
CA GLU A 92 -31.18 8.81 -25.09
C GLU A 92 -32.15 9.53 -26.05
N GLU A 93 -31.70 9.88 -27.26
CA GLU A 93 -32.55 10.52 -28.27
C GLU A 93 -33.63 9.58 -28.81
N TYR A 94 -33.31 8.30 -28.99
CA TYR A 94 -34.20 7.32 -29.61
C TYR A 94 -35.10 6.59 -28.61
N ILE A 95 -34.72 6.48 -27.32
CA ILE A 95 -35.53 5.82 -26.27
C ILE A 95 -36.98 6.36 -26.26
N PRO A 96 -37.25 7.68 -26.26
CA PRO A 96 -38.62 8.20 -26.26
C PRO A 96 -39.41 7.82 -27.53
N LYS A 97 -38.73 7.77 -28.69
CA LYS A 97 -39.35 7.40 -29.97
C LYS A 97 -39.78 5.92 -29.96
N TRP A 98 -38.93 5.06 -29.41
CA TRP A 98 -39.24 3.64 -29.20
C TRP A 98 -40.34 3.43 -28.17
N GLU A 99 -40.34 4.18 -27.07
CA GLU A 99 -41.38 4.11 -26.04
C GLU A 99 -42.77 4.41 -26.62
N GLN A 100 -42.91 5.48 -27.41
CA GLN A 100 -44.20 5.83 -28.03
C GLN A 100 -44.69 4.75 -29.00
N PHE A 101 -43.78 4.11 -29.75
CA PHE A 101 -44.13 3.00 -30.63
C PHE A 101 -44.55 1.74 -29.87
N LEU A 102 -43.77 1.34 -28.86
CA LEU A 102 -44.07 0.16 -28.04
C LEU A 102 -45.40 0.29 -27.28
N LEU A 103 -45.81 1.53 -26.96
CA LEU A 103 -47.10 1.84 -26.36
C LEU A 103 -48.25 1.96 -27.39
N GLY A 104 -47.98 1.73 -28.68
CA GLY A 104 -48.98 1.82 -29.76
C GLY A 104 -49.44 3.24 -30.08
N ARG A 105 -48.72 4.26 -29.59
CA ARG A 105 -49.08 5.68 -29.76
C ARG A 105 -48.42 6.33 -30.97
N ALA A 106 -47.41 5.68 -31.54
CA ALA A 106 -46.69 6.14 -32.72
C ALA A 106 -46.44 4.98 -33.70
N PRO A 107 -46.25 5.27 -35.00
CA PRO A 107 -45.78 4.30 -35.97
C PRO A 107 -44.32 3.89 -35.70
N TYR A 108 -43.85 2.82 -36.35
CA TYR A 108 -42.49 2.29 -36.18
C TYR A 108 -41.43 3.38 -36.38
N PRO A 109 -40.50 3.58 -35.43
CA PRO A 109 -39.48 4.61 -35.56
C PRO A 109 -38.53 4.26 -36.71
N ILE A 110 -38.55 5.08 -37.76
CA ILE A 110 -37.69 4.90 -38.93
C ILE A 110 -36.24 5.16 -38.54
N GLY A 111 -35.46 4.08 -38.50
CA GLY A 111 -34.04 4.08 -38.13
C GLY A 111 -33.36 2.70 -38.18
N VAL A 112 -34.12 1.61 -38.38
CA VAL A 112 -33.56 0.24 -38.39
C VAL A 112 -33.43 -0.37 -39.79
N GLU A 113 -34.08 0.16 -40.84
CA GLU A 113 -34.15 -0.56 -42.13
C GLU A 113 -33.60 0.13 -43.41
N ASN A 114 -33.22 1.42 -43.46
CA ASN A 114 -32.97 2.06 -44.77
C ASN A 114 -31.84 3.10 -44.85
N GLN A 115 -30.63 2.82 -44.34
CA GLN A 115 -29.44 3.57 -44.82
C GLN A 115 -28.84 2.94 -46.08
N ASN A 116 -28.96 1.63 -46.26
CA ASN A 116 -28.41 0.91 -47.41
C ASN A 116 -29.16 1.15 -48.72
N LYS A 117 -30.35 1.77 -48.69
CA LYS A 117 -31.16 2.03 -49.91
C LYS A 117 -30.96 3.42 -50.49
N ALA A 118 -30.60 4.39 -49.65
CA ALA A 118 -30.34 5.77 -50.07
C ALA A 118 -28.99 5.92 -50.78
N GLU A 119 -27.94 5.24 -50.31
CA GLU A 119 -26.61 5.26 -50.96
C GLU A 119 -26.62 4.57 -52.34
N ASN A 120 -27.38 3.49 -52.49
CA ASN A 120 -27.52 2.77 -53.77
C ASN A 120 -28.32 3.54 -54.83
N THR A 121 -29.04 4.60 -54.48
CA THR A 121 -29.80 5.39 -55.47
C THR A 121 -28.94 6.50 -56.08
N LEU A 122 -28.07 7.12 -55.28
CA LEU A 122 -27.15 8.17 -55.75
C LEU A 122 -26.05 7.64 -56.69
N GLN A 123 -25.67 6.36 -56.55
CA GLN A 123 -24.64 5.76 -57.39
C GLN A 123 -25.13 5.38 -58.81
N ASN A 124 -26.43 5.16 -58.97
CA ASN A 124 -27.03 4.74 -60.24
C ASN A 124 -27.38 5.93 -61.16
N GLU A 125 -27.52 7.13 -60.62
CA GLU A 125 -27.82 8.35 -61.40
C GLU A 125 -26.56 9.02 -61.96
N THR A 126 -25.36 8.62 -61.54
CA THR A 126 -24.09 9.19 -62.05
C THR A 126 -23.47 8.39 -63.20
N GLN A 127 -24.14 7.35 -63.71
CA GLN A 127 -23.63 6.45 -64.77
C GLN A 127 -24.56 6.32 -65.99
N GLN A 128 -25.49 7.26 -66.23
CA GLN A 128 -26.27 7.32 -67.48
C GLN A 128 -25.98 8.59 -68.28
#